data_AF-A0A7V9D7B2-F1
#
_entry.id   AF-A0A7V9D7B2-F1
#
_cell.length_a   1.000
_cell.length_b   1.000
_cell.length_c   1.000
_cell.angle_alpha   90.00
_cell.angle_beta   90.00
_cell.angle_gamma   90.00
#
_symmetry.space_group_name_H-M   'P 1'
#
loop_
_entity.id
_entity.type
_entity.pdbx_description
1 polymer ?
#
loop_
_entity_poly.entity_id
_entity_poly.type
_entity_poly.pdbx_seq_one_letter_code
_entity_poly.pdbx_strand_id
1 'polypeptide(L)' 'RAVFVGRPYLWGLAVAGEAGVVRVFEILRDEVLNAMALLGVTRLDQIDRTYVCRAG' A
#
# COMPACT_ATOMS: atom_id res chain seq x y z
N ARG A 1 2.28 6.82 12.24
CA ARG A 1 1.24 7.32 11.30
C ARG A 1 0.81 6.15 10.43
N ALA A 2 -0.47 6.04 10.07
CA ALA A 2 -1.00 4.91 9.31
C ALA A 2 -2.28 5.32 8.56
N VAL A 3 -2.73 4.46 7.63
CA VAL A 3 -4.01 4.58 6.91
C VAL A 3 -4.80 3.29 7.04
N PHE A 4 -6.13 3.38 7.00
CA PHE A 4 -7.00 2.22 7.01
C PHE A 4 -7.31 1.75 5.58
N VAL A 5 -7.48 0.45 5.41
CA VAL A 5 -7.89 -0.16 4.14
C VAL A 5 -9.39 -0.43 4.19
N GLY A 6 -10.12 0.14 3.23
CA GLY A 6 -11.57 -0.01 3.13
C GLY A 6 -11.98 -1.34 2.46
N ARG A 7 -12.67 -1.25 1.33
CA ARG A 7 -13.20 -2.42 0.61
C ARG A 7 -12.19 -3.50 0.16
N PRO A 8 -10.90 -3.23 -0.10
CA PRO A 8 -10.01 -4.25 -0.65
C PRO A 8 -9.94 -5.56 0.15
N TYR A 9 -9.86 -5.50 1.48
CA TYR A 9 -9.80 -6.73 2.28
C TYR A 9 -11.12 -7.55 2.18
N LEU A 10 -12.27 -6.88 2.02
CA LEU A 10 -13.56 -7.56 1.80
C LEU A 10 -13.61 -8.29 0.46
N TRP A 11 -12.93 -7.77 -0.57
CA TRP A 11 -12.81 -8.46 -1.85
C TRP A 11 -11.96 -9.71 -1.73
N GLY A 12 -10.83 -9.63 -1.01
CA GLY A 12 -10.02 -10.79 -0.67
C GLY A 12 -10.83 -11.85 0.09
N LEU A 13 -11.57 -11.41 1.11
CA LEU A 13 -12.47 -12.26 1.89
C LEU A 13 -13.50 -12.98 1.01
N ALA A 14 -14.13 -12.27 0.08
CA ALA A 14 -15.15 -12.83 -0.81
C ALA A 14 -14.58 -13.85 -1.81
N VAL A 15 -13.35 -13.66 -2.28
CA VAL A 15 -12.73 -14.55 -3.29
C VAL A 15 -12.10 -15.79 -2.68
N ALA A 16 -11.38 -15.66 -1.56
CA ALA A 16 -10.58 -16.75 -1.00
C ALA A 16 -10.53 -16.77 0.54
N GLY A 17 -11.56 -16.22 1.20
CA GLY A 17 -11.63 -16.20 2.66
C GLY A 17 -10.43 -15.49 3.30
N GLU A 18 -9.96 -16.03 4.42
CA GLU A 18 -8.78 -15.51 5.13
C GLU A 18 -7.54 -15.39 4.23
N ALA A 19 -7.27 -16.41 3.41
CA ALA A 19 -6.11 -16.40 2.50
C ALA A 19 -6.19 -15.24 1.50
N GLY A 20 -7.39 -14.89 1.03
CA GLY A 20 -7.59 -13.73 0.17
C GLY A 20 -7.38 -12.40 0.90
N VAL A 21 -7.79 -12.29 2.16
CA VAL A 21 -7.51 -11.12 3.01
C VAL A 21 -6.00 -10.93 3.18
N VAL A 22 -5.28 -11.99 3.53
CA VAL A 22 -3.81 -11.97 3.68
C VAL A 22 -3.15 -11.53 2.37
N ARG A 23 -3.56 -12.12 1.24
CA ARG A 23 -3.00 -11.77 -0.07
C ARG A 23 -3.20 -10.30 -0.45
N VAL A 24 -4.32 -9.69 -0.09
CA VAL A 24 -4.55 -8.26 -0.32
C VAL A 24 -3.55 -7.41 0.46
N PHE A 25 -3.26 -7.76 1.72
CA PHE A 25 -2.29 -7.01 2.52
C PHE A 25 -0.84 -7.26 2.09
N GLU A 26 -0.51 -8.46 1.61
CA GLU A 26 0.79 -8.74 0.98
C GLU A 26 1.00 -7.86 -0.25
N ILE A 27 0.01 -7.80 -1.16
CA ILE A 27 0.08 -6.93 -2.34
C ILE A 27 0.27 -5.47 -1.93
N LEU A 28 -0.54 -4.96 -0.98
CA LEU A 28 -0.41 -3.57 -0.53
C LEU A 28 0.96 -3.29 0.09
N ARG A 29 1.52 -4.24 0.85
CA ARG A 29 2.86 -4.13 1.41
C ARG A 29 3.92 -4.07 0.33
N ASP A 30 3.85 -4.97 -0.64
CA ASP A 30 4.81 -5.06 -1.74
C ASP A 30 4.76 -3.80 -2.60
N GLU A 31 3.57 -3.27 -2.89
CA GLU A 31 3.43 -2.01 -3.63
C GLU A 31 4.00 -0.80 -2.88
N VAL A 32 3.84 -0.74 -1.55
CA VAL A 32 4.48 0.32 -0.75
C VAL A 32 6.01 0.20 -0.81
N LEU A 33 6.56 -1.02 -0.70
CA LEU A 33 7.99 -1.25 -0.81
C LEU A 33 8.53 -0.92 -2.21
N ASN A 34 7.80 -1.30 -3.26
CA ASN A 34 8.14 -1.00 -4.64
C ASN A 34 8.16 0.51 -4.88
N ALA A 35 7.13 1.24 -4.41
CA ALA A 35 7.10 2.69 -4.52
C ALA A 35 8.26 3.36 -3.77
N MET A 36 8.57 2.90 -2.56
CA MET A 36 9.73 3.40 -1.81
C MET A 36 11.06 3.16 -2.54
N ALA A 37 11.24 1.97 -3.12
CA ALA A 37 12.42 1.63 -3.90
C ALA A 37 12.56 2.52 -5.15
N LEU A 38 11.47 2.76 -5.87
CA LEU A 38 11.45 3.64 -7.05
C LEU A 38 11.75 5.10 -6.69
N LEU A 39 11.34 5.55 -5.50
CA LEU A 39 11.65 6.88 -4.97
C LEU A 39 13.06 6.98 -4.35
N GLY A 40 13.78 5.86 -4.23
CA GLY A 40 15.12 5.82 -3.62
C GLY A 40 15.12 6.04 -2.10
N VAL A 41 14.02 5.73 -1.42
CA VAL A 41 13.88 5.90 0.03
C VAL A 41 13.83 4.55 0.74
N THR A 42 14.31 4.50 1.99
CA THR A 42 14.38 3.27 2.79
C THR A 42 13.58 3.35 4.08
N ARG A 43 13.09 4.53 4.44
CA ARG A 43 12.32 4.78 5.66
C ARG A 43 11.11 5.67 5.38
N LEU A 44 9.99 5.38 6.02
CA LEU A 44 8.71 6.10 5.79
C LEU A 44 8.77 7.58 6.17
N ASP A 45 9.65 7.99 7.08
CA ASP A 45 9.81 9.40 7.48
C ASP A 45 10.64 10.22 6.49
N GLN A 46 11.22 9.58 5.46
CA GLN A 46 11.82 10.27 4.31
C GLN A 46 10.77 10.69 3.27
N ILE A 47 9.54 10.19 3.38
CA ILE A 47 8.46 10.52 2.45
C ILE A 47 7.75 11.79 2.93
N ASP A 48 7.81 12.84 2.11
CA ASP A 48 7.14 14.11 2.36
C ASP A 48 6.41 14.65 1.11
N ARG A 49 5.98 15.90 1.16
CA ARG A 49 5.19 16.54 0.08
C ARG A 49 5.99 16.81 -1.20
N THR A 50 7.32 16.69 -1.20
CA THR A 50 8.16 16.90 -2.39
C THR A 50 7.93 15.85 -3.47
N TYR A 51 7.43 14.66 -3.10
CA TYR A 51 7.10 13.57 -4.02
C TYR A 51 5.70 13.67 -4.67
N VAL A 52 4.94 14.74 -4.38
CA VAL A 52 3.58 14.93 -4.90
C VAL A 52 3.52 16.21 -5.72
N CYS A 53 3.00 16.11 -6.95
CA CYS A 53 2.62 17.27 -7.75
C CYS A 53 1.10 17.40 -7.80
N ARG A 54 0.58 18.58 -8.14
CA ARG A 54 -0.85 18.70 -8.45
C ARG A 54 -1.13 17.98 -9.76
N ALA A 55 -2.16 17.15 -9.76
CA ALA A 55 -2.76 16.68 -11.00
C ALA A 55 -3.31 17.90 -11.76
N GLY A 56 -2.86 18.06 -13.00
CA GLY A 56 -3.36 19.09 -13.92
C GLY A 56 -4.76 18.78 -14.45
#